data_AF-A0A4C2A7A3-F1
#
_entry.id   AF-A0A4C2A7A3-F1
#
_cell.length_a   1.000
_cell.length_b   1.000
_cell.length_c   1.000
_cell.angle_alpha   90.00
_cell.angle_beta   90.00
_cell.angle_gamma   90.00
#
_symmetry.space_group_name_H-M   'P 1'
#
loop_
_entity.id
_entity.type
_entity.pdbx_description
1 polymer ?
#
loop_
_entity_poly.entity_id
_entity_poly.type
_entity_poly.pdbx_seq_one_letter_code
_entity_poly.pdbx_strand_id
1 'polypeptide(L)'
;MKGKTTEEARAELQSAGTSTEALDAILPHKVFKGNRPTNSIVVKKITPFTLGALIAMYEHKIFTQGIIWDINSFTSMELVSSYKAIEPELQDDKPISSHDASTNGLINFLKENF
;
A
#
# COMPACT_ATOMS: atom_id res chain seq x y z
N MET A 1 -12.48 -16.81 8.47
CA MET A 1 -11.67 -16.11 9.50
C MET A 1 -12.60 -15.51 10.54
N LYS A 2 -12.36 -15.78 11.83
CA LYS A 2 -13.25 -15.33 12.90
C LYS A 2 -13.27 -13.79 12.99
N GLY A 3 -14.44 -13.23 13.22
CA GLY A 3 -14.60 -11.84 13.67
C GLY A 3 -14.64 -11.77 15.20
N LYS A 4 -15.26 -10.71 15.69
CA LYS A 4 -15.69 -10.54 17.09
C LYS A 4 -17.05 -9.88 17.05
N THR A 5 -18.09 -10.56 17.53
CA THR A 5 -19.45 -10.00 17.52
C THR A 5 -19.62 -8.90 18.56
N THR A 6 -20.73 -8.17 18.50
CA THR A 6 -21.07 -7.16 19.50
C THR A 6 -21.20 -7.78 20.90
N GLU A 7 -21.75 -8.98 21.00
CA GLU A 7 -21.93 -9.70 22.26
C GLU A 7 -20.59 -10.13 22.85
N GLU A 8 -19.70 -10.68 22.02
CA GLU A 8 -18.33 -11.04 22.43
C GLU A 8 -17.53 -9.81 22.89
N ALA A 9 -17.60 -8.71 22.13
CA ALA A 9 -16.92 -7.46 22.47
C ALA A 9 -17.50 -6.82 23.75
N ARG A 10 -18.82 -6.89 23.95
CA ARG A 10 -19.48 -6.40 25.17
C ARG A 10 -19.08 -7.21 26.39
N ALA A 11 -19.08 -8.54 26.29
CA ALA A 11 -18.68 -9.43 27.38
C ALA A 11 -17.23 -9.17 27.80
N GLU A 12 -16.32 -8.96 26.84
CA GLU A 12 -14.92 -8.63 27.09
C GLU A 12 -14.78 -7.27 27.80
N LEU A 13 -15.48 -6.23 27.34
CA LEU A 13 -15.44 -4.89 27.96
C LEU A 13 -16.02 -4.87 29.39
N GLN A 14 -17.07 -5.67 29.65
CA GLN A 14 -17.64 -5.84 30.99
C GLN A 14 -16.65 -6.56 31.92
N SER A 15 -16.02 -7.63 31.44
CA SER A 15 -15.00 -8.35 32.20
C SER A 15 -13.77 -7.51 32.52
N ALA A 16 -13.47 -6.51 31.69
CA ALA A 16 -12.39 -5.55 31.88
C ALA A 16 -12.73 -4.39 32.85
N GLY A 17 -13.93 -4.36 33.42
CA GLY A 17 -14.35 -3.33 34.39
C GLY A 17 -14.68 -1.97 33.78
N THR A 18 -15.01 -1.92 32.49
CA THR A 18 -15.41 -0.67 31.81
C THR A 18 -16.76 -0.19 32.35
N SER A 19 -16.88 1.09 32.73
CA SER A 19 -18.17 1.66 33.13
C SER A 19 -19.19 1.62 32.00
N THR A 20 -20.48 1.59 32.32
CA THR A 20 -21.57 1.42 31.34
C THR A 20 -21.54 2.49 30.24
N GLU A 21 -21.28 3.75 30.61
CA GLU A 21 -21.18 4.88 29.67
C GLU A 21 -19.95 4.78 28.76
N ALA A 22 -18.80 4.37 29.30
CA ALA A 22 -17.60 4.15 28.51
C ALA A 22 -17.70 2.89 27.63
N LEU A 23 -18.48 1.90 28.06
CA LEU A 23 -18.72 0.67 27.33
C LEU A 23 -19.48 0.93 26.04
N ASP A 24 -20.60 1.65 26.12
CA ASP A 24 -21.42 1.94 24.93
C ASP A 24 -20.67 2.84 23.94
N ALA A 25 -19.80 3.74 24.43
CA ALA A 25 -18.92 4.55 23.59
C ALA A 25 -17.84 3.72 22.87
N ILE A 26 -17.24 2.74 23.55
CA ILE A 26 -16.10 1.97 23.03
C ILE A 26 -16.54 0.74 22.21
N LEU A 27 -17.72 0.18 22.50
CA LEU A 27 -18.21 -1.08 21.93
C LEU A 27 -18.17 -1.12 20.39
N PRO A 28 -18.62 -0.10 19.64
CA PRO A 28 -18.56 -0.11 18.17
C PRO A 28 -17.14 -0.24 17.62
N HIS A 29 -16.14 0.26 18.33
CA HIS A 29 -14.73 0.22 17.96
C HIS A 29 -14.05 -1.12 18.27
N LYS A 30 -14.73 -2.02 18.99
CA LYS A 30 -14.22 -3.35 19.37
C LYS A 30 -14.87 -4.50 18.61
N VAL A 31 -15.84 -4.23 17.73
CA VAL A 31 -16.49 -5.24 16.86
C VAL A 31 -15.63 -5.48 15.62
N PHE A 32 -15.38 -6.76 15.31
CA PHE A 32 -14.67 -7.16 14.11
C PHE A 32 -15.59 -7.98 13.22
N LYS A 33 -15.91 -7.49 12.01
CA LYS A 33 -16.85 -8.18 11.08
C LYS A 33 -16.37 -9.57 10.62
N GLY A 34 -15.08 -9.88 10.76
CA GLY A 34 -14.52 -11.13 10.23
C GLY A 34 -14.69 -11.23 8.72
N ASN A 35 -14.85 -12.46 8.22
CA ASN A 35 -15.08 -12.78 6.80
C ASN A 35 -14.09 -12.10 5.84
N ARG A 36 -12.82 -11.98 6.24
CA ARG A 36 -11.75 -11.53 5.35
C ARG A 36 -10.97 -12.76 4.87
N PRO A 37 -10.86 -12.98 3.55
CA PRO A 37 -10.16 -14.13 3.01
C PRO A 37 -8.65 -13.98 3.24
N THR A 38 -7.98 -15.10 3.52
CA THR A 38 -6.51 -15.16 3.67
C THR A 38 -6.00 -16.45 3.04
N ASN A 39 -4.81 -16.40 2.47
CA ASN A 39 -4.06 -17.57 2.06
C ASN A 39 -2.85 -17.70 3.00
N SER A 40 -2.67 -18.86 3.62
CA SER A 40 -1.50 -19.16 4.43
C SER A 40 -0.63 -20.16 3.68
N ILE A 41 0.58 -19.76 3.31
CA ILE A 41 1.55 -20.60 2.59
C ILE A 41 2.67 -20.93 3.57
N VAL A 42 2.77 -22.19 3.95
CA VAL A 42 3.68 -22.65 5.01
C VAL A 42 4.76 -23.55 4.42
N VAL A 43 6.01 -23.26 4.73
CA VAL A 43 7.19 -24.05 4.34
C VAL A 43 8.02 -24.40 5.57
N LYS A 44 8.72 -25.54 5.54
CA LYS A 44 9.48 -26.05 6.70
C LYS A 44 10.64 -25.12 7.11
N LYS A 45 11.35 -24.55 6.14
CA LYS A 45 12.47 -23.62 6.34
C LYS A 45 12.66 -22.80 5.08
N ILE A 46 13.05 -21.54 5.23
CA ILE A 46 13.51 -20.72 4.11
C ILE A 46 14.96 -21.12 3.78
N THR A 47 15.09 -21.84 2.68
CA THR A 47 16.33 -22.23 2.01
C THR A 47 16.39 -21.55 0.63
N PRO A 48 17.56 -21.49 -0.04
CA PRO A 48 17.63 -20.94 -1.41
C PRO A 48 16.63 -21.59 -2.37
N PHE A 49 16.45 -22.91 -2.27
CA PHE A 49 15.48 -23.65 -3.06
C PHE A 49 14.04 -23.21 -2.79
N THR A 50 13.61 -23.21 -1.53
CA THR A 50 12.23 -22.83 -1.18
C THR A 50 11.94 -21.36 -1.45
N LEU A 51 12.95 -20.49 -1.30
CA LEU A 51 12.82 -19.07 -1.65
C LEU A 51 12.61 -18.90 -3.15
N GLY A 52 13.42 -19.57 -3.98
CA GLY A 52 13.23 -19.57 -5.43
C GLY A 52 11.86 -20.09 -5.84
N ALA A 53 11.39 -21.17 -5.23
CA ALA A 53 10.05 -21.71 -5.48
C ALA A 53 8.93 -20.72 -5.11
N LEU A 54 9.07 -20.00 -3.99
CA LEU A 54 8.09 -18.97 -3.60
C LEU A 54 8.08 -17.78 -4.56
N ILE A 55 9.24 -17.36 -5.05
CA ILE A 55 9.34 -16.30 -6.07
C ILE A 55 8.64 -16.76 -7.35
N ALA A 56 9.02 -17.93 -7.88
CA ALA A 56 8.44 -18.50 -9.10
C ALA A 56 6.92 -18.69 -9.01
N MET A 57 6.41 -19.08 -7.83
CA MET A 57 4.97 -19.17 -7.58
C MET A 57 4.26 -17.81 -7.80
N TYR A 58 4.85 -16.70 -7.34
CA TYR A 58 4.27 -15.38 -7.56
C TYR A 58 4.48 -14.87 -8.99
N GLU A 59 5.58 -15.20 -9.65
CA GLU A 59 5.79 -14.92 -11.08
C GLU A 59 4.69 -15.58 -11.92
N HIS A 60 4.41 -16.86 -11.70
CA HIS A 60 3.34 -17.56 -12.39
C HIS A 60 1.96 -17.05 -12.02
N LYS A 61 1.72 -16.66 -10.76
CA LYS A 61 0.46 -15.99 -10.37
C LYS A 61 0.24 -14.72 -11.20
N ILE A 62 1.24 -13.85 -11.29
CA ILE A 62 1.16 -12.58 -12.02
C ILE A 62 0.95 -12.85 -13.51
N PHE A 63 1.73 -13.79 -14.08
CA PHE A 63 1.59 -14.20 -15.47
C PHE A 63 0.18 -14.70 -15.79
N THR A 64 -0.36 -15.63 -15.00
CA THR A 64 -1.72 -16.15 -15.23
C THR A 64 -2.77 -15.06 -15.12
N GLN A 65 -2.65 -14.13 -14.17
CA GLN A 65 -3.54 -12.97 -14.07
C GLN A 65 -3.46 -12.07 -15.30
N GLY A 66 -2.26 -11.84 -15.84
CA GLY A 66 -2.07 -11.07 -17.07
C GLY A 66 -2.77 -11.69 -18.27
N ILE A 67 -2.62 -13.00 -18.45
CA ILE A 67 -3.30 -13.75 -19.52
C ILE A 67 -4.83 -13.67 -19.36
N ILE A 68 -5.36 -13.82 -18.14
CA ILE A 68 -6.81 -13.72 -17.88
C ILE A 68 -7.36 -12.34 -18.25
N TRP A 69 -6.59 -11.28 -17.95
CA TRP A 69 -6.98 -9.91 -18.22
C TRP A 69 -6.60 -9.39 -19.60
N ASP A 70 -6.01 -10.23 -20.46
CA ASP A 70 -5.52 -9.86 -21.80
C ASP A 70 -4.56 -8.64 -21.76
N ILE A 71 -3.67 -8.62 -20.77
CA ILE A 71 -2.64 -7.59 -20.60
C ILE A 71 -1.23 -8.19 -20.68
N ASN A 72 -0.27 -7.40 -21.16
CA ASN A 72 1.11 -7.81 -21.23
C ASN A 72 1.82 -7.64 -19.87
N SER A 73 2.05 -8.74 -19.15
CA SER A 73 2.74 -8.75 -17.85
C SER A 73 4.23 -8.43 -17.90
N PHE A 74 4.85 -8.33 -19.09
CA PHE A 74 6.31 -8.26 -19.24
C PHE A 74 6.82 -6.88 -19.68
N THR A 75 5.93 -5.98 -20.10
CA THR A 75 6.32 -4.65 -20.58
C THR A 75 5.97 -3.58 -19.56
N SER A 76 6.97 -2.87 -19.06
CA SER A 76 6.77 -1.64 -18.28
C SER A 76 6.72 -0.43 -19.22
N MET A 77 5.56 -0.14 -19.81
CA MET A 77 5.44 1.02 -20.72
C MET A 77 5.58 2.37 -19.99
N GLU A 78 5.41 2.41 -18.66
CA GLU A 78 5.31 3.66 -17.89
C GLU A 78 6.63 4.20 -17.31
N LEU A 79 7.75 3.47 -17.45
CA LEU A 79 9.07 3.98 -17.04
C LEU A 79 9.71 4.84 -18.15
N VAL A 80 8.96 5.80 -18.68
CA VAL A 80 9.55 6.89 -19.44
C VAL A 80 9.94 7.96 -18.43
N SER A 81 11.25 8.10 -18.19
CA SER A 81 11.84 9.06 -17.24
C SER A 81 11.48 10.50 -17.61
N SER A 82 10.32 11.00 -17.16
CA SER A 82 9.89 12.39 -17.35
C SER A 82 10.77 13.39 -16.58
N TYR A 83 11.48 12.93 -15.54
CA TYR A 83 12.38 13.75 -14.74
C TYR A 83 13.59 14.30 -15.52
N LYS A 84 13.96 13.69 -16.65
CA LYS A 84 15.09 14.16 -17.48
C LYS A 84 14.89 15.56 -18.05
N ALA A 85 13.64 15.99 -18.20
CA ALA A 85 13.33 17.34 -18.69
C ALA A 85 13.57 18.41 -17.61
N ILE A 86 13.44 18.06 -16.33
CA ILE A 86 13.53 19.00 -15.20
C ILE A 86 14.96 19.09 -14.64
N GLU A 87 15.74 18.02 -14.73
CA GLU A 87 17.13 17.97 -14.24
C GLU A 87 18.05 19.14 -14.68
N PRO A 88 18.10 19.55 -15.98
CA PRO A 88 18.95 20.67 -16.38
C PRO A 88 18.41 22.03 -15.89
N GLU A 89 17.11 22.12 -15.67
CA GLU A 89 16.45 23.33 -15.20
C GLU A 89 16.75 23.62 -13.74
N LEU A 90 17.32 22.68 -12.98
CA LEU A 90 17.71 22.84 -11.57
C LEU A 90 19.19 23.25 -11.39
N GLN A 91 19.95 23.45 -12.46
CA GLN A 91 21.40 23.68 -12.38
C GLN A 91 21.80 25.13 -12.08
N ASP A 92 20.86 26.08 -12.16
CA ASP A 92 21.07 27.48 -11.84
C ASP A 92 19.89 28.07 -11.06
N ASP A 93 20.05 29.27 -10.49
CA ASP A 93 19.03 29.92 -9.68
C ASP A 93 18.03 30.76 -10.50
N LYS A 94 17.98 30.60 -11.83
CA LYS A 94 17.11 31.42 -12.67
C LYS A 94 15.65 30.95 -12.58
N PRO A 95 14.68 31.88 -12.56
CA PRO A 95 13.28 31.52 -12.57
C PRO A 95 12.88 30.87 -13.91
N ILE A 96 11.99 29.89 -13.85
CA ILE A 96 11.55 29.07 -14.97
C ILE A 96 10.05 29.24 -15.21
N SER A 97 9.66 29.13 -16.47
CA SER A 97 8.28 29.30 -16.95
C SER A 97 7.89 28.31 -18.04
N SER A 98 8.68 27.23 -18.21
CA SER A 98 8.54 26.24 -19.29
C SER A 98 7.44 25.21 -19.06
N HIS A 99 6.94 25.05 -17.83
CA HIS A 99 5.94 24.03 -17.46
C HIS A 99 4.59 24.64 -17.07
N ASP A 100 3.69 23.81 -16.55
CA ASP A 100 2.47 24.31 -15.91
C ASP A 100 2.77 25.14 -14.65
N ALA A 101 1.78 25.91 -14.20
CA ALA A 101 1.94 26.84 -13.09
C ALA A 101 2.37 26.17 -11.78
N SER A 102 1.95 24.92 -11.51
CA SER A 102 2.33 24.19 -10.30
C SER A 102 3.80 23.79 -10.36
N THR A 103 4.23 23.21 -11.48
CA THR A 103 5.62 22.76 -11.67
C THR A 103 6.60 23.94 -11.64
N ASN A 104 6.31 25.04 -12.35
CA ASN A 104 7.15 26.24 -12.30
C ASN A 104 7.20 26.86 -10.90
N GLY A 105 6.05 26.94 -10.22
CA GLY A 105 5.98 27.50 -8.86
C GLY A 105 6.82 26.70 -7.87
N LEU A 106 6.75 25.37 -7.92
CA LEU A 106 7.55 24.50 -7.08
C LEU A 106 9.05 24.61 -7.38
N ILE A 107 9.45 24.61 -8.65
CA ILE A 107 10.86 24.71 -9.00
C ILE A 107 11.44 26.07 -8.57
N ASN A 108 10.74 27.18 -8.85
CA ASN A 108 11.20 28.51 -8.46
C ASN A 108 11.26 28.68 -6.95
N PHE A 109 10.26 28.15 -6.22
CA PHE A 109 10.31 28.13 -4.76
C PHE A 109 11.53 27.38 -4.24
N LEU A 110 11.85 26.21 -4.83
CA LEU A 110 13.02 25.44 -4.42
C LEU A 110 14.33 26.21 -4.70
N LYS A 111 14.48 26.82 -5.89
CA LYS A 111 15.65 27.64 -6.24
C LYS A 111 15.86 28.87 -5.35
N GLU A 112 14.77 29.46 -4.86
CA GLU A 112 14.85 30.64 -4.00
C GLU A 112 15.18 30.29 -2.53
N ASN A 113 14.91 29.05 -2.09
CA ASN A 113 14.94 28.67 -0.67
C ASN A 113 15.97 27.59 -0.32
N PHE A 114 16.65 26.99 -1.29
CA PHE A 114 17.69 25.97 -1.11
C PHE A 114 18.88 26.26 -2.01
#